data_AF-A0A0Q7SSR1-F1
#
_entry.id   AF-A0A0Q7SSR1-F1
#
_cell.length_a   1.000
_cell.length_b   1.000
_cell.length_c   1.000
_cell.angle_alpha   90.00
_cell.angle_beta   90.00
_cell.angle_gamma   90.00
#
_symmetry.space_group_name_H-M   'P 1'
#
loop_
_entity.id
_entity.type
_entity.pdbx_description
1 polymer ?
#
loop_
_entity_poly.entity_id
_entity_poly.type
_entity_poly.pdbx_seq_one_letter_code
_entity_poly.pdbx_strand_id
1 'polypeptide(L)'
;MMTPEERERAIALMQQASNTFYRSATTIGNHPFIEFAGLMNEYINACRSAHAQGIDFSECNRHSGLALPLHPVMSDYLNEKLECIFAGSKILDASAASSR
;
A
#
# COMPACT_ATOMS: atom_id res chain seq x y z
N MET A 1 -15.07 7.76 -7.89
CA MET A 1 -15.80 6.67 -7.19
C MET A 1 -15.96 5.48 -8.13
N MET A 2 -15.49 4.32 -7.71
CA MET A 2 -15.61 3.03 -8.38
C MET A 2 -16.79 2.22 -7.83
N THR A 3 -17.46 1.48 -8.71
CA THR A 3 -18.43 0.44 -8.36
C THR A 3 -17.75 -0.73 -7.63
N PRO A 4 -18.50 -1.61 -6.93
CA PRO A 4 -17.96 -2.85 -6.38
C PRO A 4 -17.18 -3.69 -7.40
N GLU A 5 -17.71 -3.87 -8.61
CA GLU A 5 -17.12 -4.68 -9.67
C GLU A 5 -15.82 -4.05 -10.20
N GLU A 6 -15.80 -2.73 -10.38
CA GLU A 6 -14.59 -1.99 -10.77
C GLU A 6 -13.50 -2.09 -9.71
N ARG A 7 -13.86 -2.05 -8.42
CA ARG A 7 -12.92 -2.24 -7.31
C ARG A 7 -12.30 -3.63 -7.31
N GLU A 8 -13.11 -4.67 -7.49
CA GLU A 8 -12.62 -6.04 -7.58
C GLU A 8 -11.68 -6.22 -8.77
N ARG A 9 -12.06 -5.66 -9.93
CA ARG A 9 -11.21 -5.68 -11.13
C ARG A 9 -9.90 -4.92 -10.90
N ALA A 10 -9.95 -3.76 -10.26
CA ALA A 10 -8.77 -2.96 -9.93
C ALA A 10 -7.83 -3.73 -8.99
N ILE A 11 -8.35 -4.39 -7.94
CA ILE A 11 -7.55 -5.25 -7.04
C ILE A 11 -6.82 -6.35 -7.83
N ALA A 12 -7.51 -7.03 -8.75
CA ALA A 12 -6.90 -8.08 -9.57
C ALA A 12 -5.78 -7.53 -10.47
N LEU A 13 -5.99 -6.36 -11.08
CA LEU A 13 -5.00 -5.70 -11.93
C LEU A 13 -3.79 -5.20 -11.13
N MET A 14 -4.00 -4.61 -9.95
CA MET A 14 -2.91 -4.22 -9.04
C MET A 14 -2.08 -5.42 -8.62
N GLN A 15 -2.70 -6.56 -8.31
CA GLN A 15 -1.98 -7.79 -7.98
C GLN A 15 -1.13 -8.28 -9.15
N GLN A 16 -1.67 -8.26 -10.37
CA GLN A 16 -0.92 -8.63 -11.58
C GLN A 16 0.29 -7.71 -11.81
N ALA A 17 0.12 -6.40 -11.59
CA ALA A 17 1.19 -5.42 -11.70
C ALA A 17 2.28 -5.67 -10.65
N SER A 18 1.90 -5.85 -9.38
CA SER A 18 2.83 -6.17 -8.28
C SER A 18 3.63 -7.45 -8.55
N ASN A 19 2.95 -8.52 -9.01
CA ASN A 19 3.60 -9.78 -9.38
C ASN A 19 4.62 -9.60 -10.52
N THR A 20 4.31 -8.74 -11.48
CA THR A 20 5.21 -8.44 -12.60
C THR A 20 6.42 -7.66 -12.13
N PHE A 21 6.21 -6.63 -11.30
CA PHE A 21 7.29 -5.89 -10.68
C PHE A 21 8.21 -6.81 -9.86
N TYR A 22 7.66 -7.67 -9.00
CA TYR A 22 8.45 -8.57 -8.17
C TYR A 22 9.36 -9.48 -9.00
N ARG A 23 8.83 -10.09 -10.07
CA ARG A 23 9.65 -10.91 -10.99
C ARG A 23 10.77 -10.10 -11.62
N SER A 24 10.49 -8.89 -12.10
CA SER A 24 11.53 -8.04 -12.68
C SER A 24 12.56 -7.59 -11.63
N ALA A 25 12.12 -7.12 -10.47
CA ALA A 25 12.98 -6.63 -9.39
C ALA A 25 13.91 -7.72 -8.84
N THR A 26 13.40 -8.95 -8.68
CA THR A 26 14.21 -10.09 -8.20
C THR A 26 15.35 -10.43 -9.17
N THR A 27 15.14 -10.33 -10.48
CA THR A 27 16.22 -10.54 -11.46
C THR A 27 17.32 -9.48 -11.42
N ILE A 28 17.02 -8.28 -10.90
CA ILE A 28 18.00 -7.19 -10.72
C ILE A 28 18.91 -7.46 -9.50
N GLY A 29 18.39 -8.13 -8.47
CA GLY A 29 19.15 -8.46 -7.26
C GLY A 29 19.36 -7.30 -6.28
N ASN A 30 18.66 -6.17 -6.46
CA ASN A 30 18.67 -5.05 -5.50
C ASN A 30 17.61 -5.26 -4.42
N HIS A 31 18.00 -5.76 -3.25
CA HIS A 31 17.07 -6.11 -2.16
C HIS A 31 16.16 -4.96 -1.71
N PRO A 32 16.66 -3.76 -1.35
CA PRO A 32 15.81 -2.59 -1.08
C PRO A 32 14.78 -2.32 -2.19
N PHE A 33 15.16 -2.46 -3.47
CA PHE A 33 14.21 -2.26 -4.56
C PHE A 33 13.13 -3.35 -4.64
N ILE A 34 13.46 -4.58 -4.25
CA ILE A 34 12.50 -5.69 -4.18
C ILE A 34 11.44 -5.45 -3.11
N GLU A 35 11.78 -4.82 -1.99
CA GLU A 35 10.85 -4.56 -0.87
C GLU A 35 9.66 -3.65 -1.26
N PHE A 36 9.77 -2.87 -2.33
CA PHE A 36 8.61 -2.14 -2.90
C PHE A 36 7.48 -3.08 -3.33
N ALA A 37 7.78 -4.33 -3.72
CA ALA A 37 6.76 -5.34 -3.97
C ALA A 37 5.96 -5.68 -2.71
N GLY A 38 6.64 -5.72 -1.55
CA GLY A 38 6.00 -5.90 -0.24
C GLY A 38 5.04 -4.76 0.08
N LEU A 39 5.48 -3.51 -0.12
CA LEU A 39 4.63 -2.33 0.06
C LEU A 39 3.38 -2.35 -0.83
N MET A 40 3.55 -2.68 -2.11
CA MET A 40 2.42 -2.79 -3.04
C MET A 40 1.43 -3.87 -2.61
N ASN A 41 1.91 -5.05 -2.22
CA ASN A 41 1.05 -6.15 -1.78
C ASN A 41 0.29 -5.79 -0.50
N GLU A 42 0.92 -5.09 0.43
CA GLU A 42 0.26 -4.69 1.68
C GLU A 42 -0.80 -3.61 1.45
N TYR A 43 -0.54 -2.67 0.53
CA TYR A 43 -1.58 -1.74 0.06
C TYR A 43 -2.76 -2.49 -0.59
N ILE A 44 -2.51 -3.50 -1.42
CA ILE A 44 -3.56 -4.31 -2.05
C ILE A 44 -4.38 -5.06 -1.00
N ASN A 45 -3.74 -5.59 0.05
CA ASN A 45 -4.45 -6.23 1.17
C ASN A 45 -5.38 -5.24 1.88
N ALA A 46 -4.96 -3.99 2.06
CA ALA A 46 -5.79 -2.94 2.64
C ALA A 46 -6.98 -2.62 1.73
N CYS A 47 -6.76 -2.52 0.42
CA CYS A 47 -7.83 -2.34 -0.56
C CYS A 47 -8.86 -3.49 -0.53
N ARG A 48 -8.42 -4.74 -0.35
CA ARG A 48 -9.33 -5.90 -0.19
C ARG A 48 -10.19 -5.76 1.06
N SER A 49 -9.59 -5.37 2.19
CA SER A 49 -10.31 -5.12 3.44
C SER A 49 -11.31 -3.97 3.31
N ALA A 50 -10.91 -2.86 2.71
CA ALA A 50 -11.78 -1.73 2.41
C ALA A 50 -12.96 -2.13 1.52
N HIS A 51 -12.69 -2.86 0.43
CA HIS A 51 -13.71 -3.37 -0.47
C HIS A 51 -14.72 -4.29 0.24
N ALA A 52 -14.25 -5.21 1.09
CA ALA A 52 -15.12 -6.08 1.89
C ALA A 52 -16.03 -5.32 2.86
N GLN A 53 -15.62 -4.12 3.28
CA GLN A 53 -16.40 -3.20 4.11
C GLN A 53 -17.29 -2.24 3.29
N GLY A 54 -17.30 -2.39 1.95
CA GLY A 54 -18.02 -1.49 1.05
C GLY A 54 -17.33 -0.14 0.82
N ILE A 55 -16.14 0.09 1.36
CA ILE A 55 -15.37 1.34 1.23
C ILE A 55 -14.68 1.41 -0.14
N ASP A 56 -14.85 2.52 -0.85
CA ASP A 56 -14.15 2.78 -2.11
C ASP A 56 -12.72 3.28 -1.86
N PHE A 57 -11.75 2.37 -1.99
CA PHE A 57 -10.34 2.68 -1.77
C PHE A 57 -9.76 3.65 -2.80
N SER A 58 -10.40 3.87 -3.95
CA SER A 58 -9.95 4.88 -4.93
C SER A 58 -10.12 6.30 -4.39
N GLU A 59 -11.04 6.46 -3.43
CA GLU A 59 -11.30 7.71 -2.73
C GLU A 59 -10.57 7.76 -1.38
N CYS A 60 -9.85 6.73 -0.94
CA CYS A 60 -9.10 6.76 0.32
C CYS A 60 -7.78 7.52 0.15
N ASN A 61 -7.81 8.84 0.33
CA ASN A 61 -6.62 9.70 0.21
C ASN A 61 -6.74 10.98 1.06
N ARG A 62 -5.62 11.68 1.23
CA ARG A 62 -5.57 12.91 2.04
C ARG A 62 -6.49 14.03 1.53
N HIS A 63 -6.76 14.08 0.23
CA HIS A 63 -7.55 15.14 -0.37
C HIS A 63 -9.06 14.93 -0.22
N SER A 64 -9.52 13.68 -0.15
CA SER A 64 -10.91 13.34 0.18
C SER A 64 -11.19 13.33 1.68
N GLY A 65 -10.14 13.20 2.51
CA GLY A 65 -10.26 13.03 3.95
C GLY A 65 -10.65 11.61 4.39
N LEU A 66 -10.78 10.67 3.45
CA LEU A 66 -11.10 9.29 3.74
C LEU A 66 -9.80 8.49 3.95
N ALA A 67 -9.65 7.90 5.14
CA ALA A 67 -8.52 7.03 5.42
C ALA A 67 -8.76 5.62 4.86
N LEU A 68 -7.70 4.99 4.35
CA LEU A 68 -7.73 3.56 4.05
C LEU A 68 -7.66 2.79 5.38
N PRO A 69 -8.57 1.83 5.64
CA PRO A 69 -8.52 1.04 6.85
C PRO A 69 -7.29 0.13 6.83
N LEU A 70 -6.36 0.36 7.75
CA LEU A 70 -5.18 -0.48 7.98
C LEU A 70 -5.32 -1.21 9.30
N HIS A 71 -5.10 -2.52 9.29
CA HIS A 71 -4.97 -3.28 10.53
C HIS A 71 -3.61 -2.95 11.18
N PRO A 72 -3.48 -2.89 12.51
CA PRO A 72 -2.23 -2.49 13.18
C PRO A 72 -0.99 -3.26 12.70
N VAL A 73 -1.11 -4.58 12.51
CA VAL A 73 -0.03 -5.44 11.99
C VAL A 73 0.43 -5.03 10.58
N MET A 74 -0.46 -4.46 9.77
CA MET A 74 -0.09 -3.94 8.45
C MET A 74 0.80 -2.71 8.58
N SER A 75 0.54 -1.86 9.58
CA SER A 75 1.38 -0.69 9.85
C SER A 75 2.79 -1.09 10.25
N ASP A 76 2.93 -2.13 11.09
CA ASP A 76 4.25 -2.65 11.48
C ASP A 76 5.01 -3.21 10.28
N TYR A 77 4.32 -3.98 9.42
CA TYR A 77 4.90 -4.51 8.19
C TYR A 77 5.32 -3.41 7.22
N LEU A 78 4.48 -2.39 7.00
CA LEU A 78 4.82 -1.25 6.15
C LEU A 78 6.05 -0.50 6.68
N ASN A 79 6.14 -0.32 8.00
CA ASN A 79 7.29 0.32 8.63
C ASN A 79 8.56 -0.51 8.46
N GLU A 80 8.52 -1.83 8.69
CA GLU A 80 9.65 -2.74 8.44
C GLU A 80 10.16 -2.60 7.00
N LYS A 81 9.25 -2.63 6.01
CA LYS A 81 9.61 -2.49 4.60
C LYS A 81 10.24 -1.13 4.28
N LEU A 82 9.69 -0.05 4.81
CA LEU A 82 10.25 1.29 4.65
C LEU A 82 11.63 1.42 5.31
N GLU A 83 11.83 0.79 6.47
CA GLU A 83 13.13 0.71 7.13
C GLU A 83 14.15 -0.07 6.29
N CYS A 84 13.76 -1.19 5.68
CA CYS A 84 14.62 -1.93 4.75
C CYS A 84 15.02 -1.10 3.51
N ILE A 85 14.11 -0.28 2.98
CA ILE A 85 14.36 0.52 1.77
C ILE A 85 15.27 1.72 2.07
N PHE A 86 15.01 2.41 3.17
CA PHE A 86 15.60 3.73 3.44
C PHE A 86 16.52 3.77 4.67
N ALA A 87 16.82 2.60 5.25
CA ALA A 87 17.73 2.43 6.38
C ALA A 87 17.41 3.34 7.58
N GLY A 88 16.11 3.52 7.89
CA GLY A 88 15.66 4.36 9.00
C GLY A 88 15.73 5.87 8.75
N SER A 89 15.97 6.32 7.51
CA SER A 89 15.76 7.73 7.14
C SER A 89 14.29 8.06 7.40
N LYS A 90 14.01 8.99 8.33
CA LYS A 90 12.64 9.36 8.71
C LYS A 90 11.83 9.81 7.49
N ILE A 91 10.92 8.96 7.00
CA ILE A 91 10.02 9.29 5.88
C ILE A 91 8.71 9.91 6.38
N LEU A 92 8.28 9.61 7.60
CA LEU A 92 7.06 10.14 8.19
C LEU A 92 7.37 10.77 9.54
N ASP A 93 7.32 12.11 9.61
CA ASP A 93 7.29 12.83 10.87
C ASP A 93 5.82 12.92 11.33
N ALA A 94 5.42 12.07 12.28
CA ALA A 94 4.06 12.03 12.82
C ALA A 94 3.63 13.35 13.48
N SER A 95 4.58 14.26 13.75
CA SER A 95 4.32 15.61 14.27
C SER A 95 3.58 16.52 13.27
N ALA A 96 3.59 16.22 11.96
CA ALA A 96 2.92 17.02 10.94
C ALA A 96 1.40 16.74 10.81
N ALA A 97 0.86 15.76 11.55
CA ALA A 97 -0.57 15.43 11.53
C ALA A 97 -1.41 16.25 12.52
N SER A 98 -0.79 16.98 13.46
CA SER A 98 -1.51 17.78 14.48
C SER A 98 -1.64 19.27 14.11
N SER A 99 -1.53 19.62 12.84
CA SER A 99 -1.71 20.99 12.35
C SER A 99 -2.62 21.01 11.14
N ARG A 100 -3.92 20.78 11.38
CA ARG A 100 -5.01 21.27 10.53
C ARG A 100 -6.33 21.20 11.28
#